data_AF-A0A2U1A8T7-F1
#
_entry.id   AF-A0A2U1A8T7-F1
#
_cell.length_a   1.000
_cell.length_b   1.000
_cell.length_c   1.000
_cell.angle_alpha   90.00
_cell.angle_beta   90.00
_cell.angle_gamma   90.00
#
_symmetry.space_group_name_H-M   'P 1'
#
loop_
_entity.id
_entity.type
_entity.pdbx_description
1 polymer ?
#
loop_
_entity_poly.entity_id
_entity_poly.type
_entity_poly.pdbx_seq_one_letter_code
_entity_poly.pdbx_strand_id
1 'polypeptide(L)'
;MSEEYEVHGPHDHAVEHAAAGHGGHGEGDPFPGRMAVMTAILASIGAIFAYQSGNSENLALYYKNEAAIRKTEAANQWAYYQAKGEKQNLAELGAQLSALAPNSDAAQKRFAADADRYRQQKEPIRAKAEALEKIVEQDDALSEHVLHGHHRWAQATTLIQISIALTAITLLTRRRWLLNTSVGVAIVGVGLGALAFFGG
;
A
#
# COMPACT_ATOMS: atom_id res chain seq x y z
N MET A 1 -20.12 63.41 -25.17
CA MET A 1 -19.81 62.02 -24.83
C MET A 1 -18.68 61.62 -25.75
N SER A 2 -17.44 61.68 -25.26
CA SER A 2 -16.22 61.37 -26.02
C SER A 2 -16.09 59.86 -26.12
N GLU A 3 -16.07 59.32 -27.33
CA GLU A 3 -15.71 57.92 -27.56
C GLU A 3 -14.21 57.76 -27.31
N GLU A 4 -13.89 57.03 -26.24
CA GLU A 4 -12.54 56.64 -25.87
C GLU A 4 -12.08 55.55 -26.84
N TYR A 5 -11.24 55.92 -27.80
CA TYR A 5 -10.52 54.97 -28.64
C TYR A 5 -9.42 54.34 -27.77
N GLU A 6 -9.73 53.21 -27.17
CA GLU A 6 -8.76 52.37 -26.48
C GLU A 6 -7.85 51.72 -27.54
N VAL A 7 -6.66 52.31 -27.73
CA VAL A 7 -5.63 51.75 -28.59
C VAL A 7 -4.96 50.61 -27.84
N HIS A 8 -5.37 49.36 -28.12
CA HIS A 8 -4.74 48.17 -27.56
C HIS A 8 -3.23 48.18 -27.85
N GLY A 9 -2.43 47.98 -26.79
CA GLY A 9 -0.99 47.94 -26.92
C GLY A 9 -0.54 46.69 -27.69
N PRO A 10 0.60 46.71 -28.40
CA PRO A 10 1.12 45.53 -29.11
C PRO A 10 1.38 44.32 -28.18
N HIS A 11 1.41 44.54 -26.87
CA HIS A 11 1.48 43.50 -25.86
C HIS A 11 0.13 42.82 -25.58
N ASP A 12 -1.00 43.52 -25.69
CA ASP A 12 -2.33 42.91 -25.51
C ASP A 12 -2.62 41.89 -26.62
N HIS A 13 -2.20 42.19 -27.85
CA HIS A 13 -2.24 41.23 -28.96
C HIS A 13 -1.34 39.99 -28.73
N ALA A 14 -0.17 40.15 -28.09
CA ALA A 14 0.71 39.03 -27.78
C ALA A 14 0.14 38.14 -26.67
N VAL A 15 -0.54 38.74 -25.68
CA VAL A 15 -1.23 38.00 -24.62
C VAL A 15 -2.48 37.30 -25.15
N GLU A 16 -3.25 37.90 -26.06
CA GLU A 16 -4.37 37.21 -26.73
C GLU A 16 -3.89 36.03 -27.58
N HIS A 17 -2.77 36.16 -28.31
CA HIS A 17 -2.20 35.05 -29.07
C HIS A 17 -1.57 33.95 -28.19
N ALA A 18 -1.05 34.31 -27.00
CA ALA A 18 -0.54 33.35 -26.02
C ALA A 18 -1.68 32.63 -25.25
N ALA A 19 -2.75 33.36 -24.93
CA ALA A 19 -3.95 32.83 -24.26
C ALA A 19 -4.81 31.97 -25.21
N ALA A 20 -4.79 32.25 -26.52
CA ALA A 20 -5.38 31.38 -27.55
C ALA A 20 -4.73 29.98 -27.60
N GLY A 21 -3.51 29.82 -27.05
CA GLY A 21 -2.88 28.52 -26.87
C GLY A 21 -3.56 27.63 -25.81
N HIS A 22 -4.43 28.20 -24.97
CA HIS A 22 -5.02 27.50 -23.81
C HIS A 22 -6.56 27.51 -23.70
N GLY A 23 -7.32 28.12 -24.61
CA GLY A 23 -8.79 28.09 -24.43
C GLY A 23 -9.67 28.79 -25.47
N GLY A 24 -9.28 28.85 -26.74
CA GLY A 24 -10.11 29.48 -27.77
C GLY A 24 -10.86 28.49 -28.65
N HIS A 25 -12.19 28.41 -28.51
CA HIS A 25 -13.05 27.92 -29.59
C HIS A 25 -13.03 28.93 -30.75
N GLY A 26 -12.04 28.82 -31.64
CA GLY A 26 -11.93 29.68 -32.83
C GLY A 26 -11.10 28.98 -33.89
N GLU A 27 -11.53 29.07 -35.15
CA GLU A 27 -11.00 28.49 -36.40
C GLU A 27 -9.46 28.42 -36.51
N GLY A 28 -8.87 27.46 -35.80
CA GLY A 28 -7.45 27.15 -35.81
C GLY A 28 -7.24 25.64 -35.87
N ASP A 29 -6.11 25.23 -36.45
CA ASP A 29 -5.63 23.85 -36.64
C ASP A 29 -6.20 22.88 -35.56
N PRO A 30 -6.99 21.85 -35.91
CA PRO A 30 -7.67 20.99 -34.92
C PRO A 30 -6.70 20.13 -34.09
N PHE A 31 -5.40 20.17 -34.39
CA PHE A 31 -4.37 19.39 -33.74
C PHE A 31 -4.28 19.60 -32.21
N PRO A 32 -4.21 20.83 -31.65
CA PRO A 32 -4.17 21.03 -30.21
C PRO A 32 -5.45 20.58 -29.50
N GLY A 33 -6.62 20.81 -30.11
CA GLY A 33 -7.91 20.36 -29.58
C GLY A 33 -7.99 18.83 -29.47
N ARG A 34 -7.50 18.09 -30.49
CA ARG A 34 -7.43 16.62 -30.46
C ARG A 34 -6.48 16.11 -29.37
N MET A 35 -5.33 16.76 -29.19
CA MET A 35 -4.36 16.40 -28.14
C MET A 35 -4.91 16.67 -26.74
N ALA A 36 -5.65 17.76 -26.55
CA ALA A 36 -6.32 18.07 -25.30
C ALA A 36 -7.38 17.01 -24.94
N VAL A 37 -8.23 16.62 -25.89
CA VAL A 37 -9.22 15.55 -25.70
C VAL A 37 -8.56 14.20 -25.41
N MET A 38 -7.49 13.84 -26.15
CA MET A 38 -6.73 12.63 -25.85
C MET A 38 -6.15 12.62 -24.44
N THR A 39 -5.57 13.75 -24.01
CA THR A 39 -5.00 13.89 -22.67
C THR A 39 -6.08 13.78 -21.60
N ALA A 40 -7.25 14.38 -21.81
CA ALA A 40 -8.39 14.28 -20.90
C ALA A 40 -8.88 12.83 -20.74
N ILE A 41 -9.00 12.09 -21.84
CA ILE A 41 -9.40 10.67 -21.81
C ILE A 41 -8.36 9.81 -21.07
N LEU A 42 -7.07 9.99 -21.39
CA LEU A 42 -5.99 9.27 -20.72
C LEU A 42 -5.92 9.62 -19.23
N ALA A 43 -6.18 10.88 -18.86
CA ALA A 43 -6.23 11.30 -17.47
C ALA A 43 -7.40 10.66 -16.72
N SER A 44 -8.59 10.57 -17.32
CA SER A 44 -9.73 9.88 -16.71
C SER A 44 -9.47 8.38 -16.51
N ILE A 45 -8.89 7.70 -17.50
CA ILE A 45 -8.52 6.28 -17.38
C ILE A 45 -7.41 6.12 -16.33
N GLY A 46 -6.41 7.00 -16.35
CA GLY A 46 -5.34 7.02 -15.36
C GLY A 46 -5.84 7.23 -13.94
N ALA A 47 -6.86 8.07 -13.75
CA ALA A 47 -7.48 8.29 -12.44
C ALA A 47 -8.21 7.03 -11.93
N ILE A 48 -8.88 6.28 -12.81
CA ILE A 48 -9.51 5.00 -12.46
C ILE A 48 -8.45 3.99 -12.03
N PHE A 49 -7.36 3.85 -12.79
CA PHE A 49 -6.28 2.92 -12.45
C PHE A 49 -5.53 3.34 -11.19
N ALA A 50 -5.29 4.64 -10.99
CA ALA A 50 -4.69 5.16 -9.76
C ALA A 50 -5.57 4.91 -8.53
N TYR A 51 -6.89 5.08 -8.65
CA TYR A 51 -7.84 4.73 -7.59
C TYR A 51 -7.82 3.23 -7.28
N GLN A 52 -7.82 2.38 -8.31
CA GLN A 52 -7.84 0.93 -8.14
C GLN A 52 -6.51 0.39 -7.59
N SER A 53 -5.38 0.95 -8.05
CA SER A 53 -4.05 0.70 -7.49
C SER A 53 -3.98 1.13 -6.02
N GLY A 54 -4.42 2.34 -5.70
CA GLY A 54 -4.41 2.86 -4.33
C GLY A 54 -5.36 2.12 -3.40
N ASN A 55 -6.50 1.64 -3.89
CA ASN A 55 -7.41 0.79 -3.11
C ASN A 55 -6.78 -0.59 -2.84
N SER A 56 -6.17 -1.21 -3.84
CA SER A 56 -5.42 -2.47 -3.67
C SER A 56 -4.22 -2.32 -2.72
N GLU A 57 -3.50 -1.19 -2.80
CA GLU A 57 -2.38 -0.85 -1.91
C GLU A 57 -2.87 -0.68 -0.47
N ASN A 58 -3.94 0.08 -0.27
CA ASN A 58 -4.52 0.32 1.06
C ASN A 58 -5.04 -0.97 1.70
N LEU A 59 -5.70 -1.84 0.93
CA LEU A 59 -6.11 -3.15 1.44
C LEU A 59 -4.89 -4.02 1.79
N ALA A 60 -3.87 -4.06 0.94
CA ALA A 60 -2.65 -4.82 1.22
C ALA A 60 -1.90 -4.28 2.47
N LEU A 61 -1.84 -2.96 2.62
CA LEU A 61 -1.29 -2.30 3.81
C LEU A 61 -2.13 -2.59 5.06
N TYR A 62 -3.46 -2.58 4.94
CA TYR A 62 -4.37 -2.93 6.02
C TYR A 62 -4.14 -4.37 6.51
N TYR A 63 -4.11 -5.35 5.60
CA TYR A 63 -3.84 -6.75 5.93
C TYR A 63 -2.41 -6.95 6.49
N LYS A 64 -1.40 -6.28 5.95
CA LYS A 64 -0.04 -6.32 6.50
C LYS A 64 0.03 -5.75 7.92
N ASN A 65 -0.66 -4.63 8.18
CA ASN A 65 -0.70 -4.04 9.52
C ASN A 65 -1.43 -4.95 10.50
N GLU A 66 -2.59 -5.50 10.14
CA GLU A 66 -3.31 -6.48 10.97
C GLU A 66 -2.44 -7.72 11.24
N ALA A 67 -1.78 -8.28 10.22
CA ALA A 67 -0.87 -9.41 10.39
C ALA A 67 0.31 -9.05 11.30
N ALA A 68 0.88 -7.84 11.18
CA ALA A 68 1.95 -7.37 12.07
C ALA A 68 1.49 -7.20 13.52
N ILE A 69 0.26 -6.72 13.75
CA ILE A 69 -0.35 -6.64 15.08
C ILE A 69 -0.51 -8.04 15.67
N ARG A 70 -1.10 -8.98 14.91
CA ARG A 70 -1.31 -10.37 15.36
C ARG A 70 0.00 -11.11 15.61
N LYS A 71 1.02 -10.92 14.76
CA LYS A 71 2.39 -11.43 14.98
C LYS A 71 2.97 -10.90 16.28
N THR A 72 2.81 -9.60 16.53
CA THR A 72 3.26 -8.98 17.78
C THR A 72 2.52 -9.55 19.00
N GLU A 73 1.21 -9.77 18.88
CA GLU A 73 0.41 -10.37 19.95
C GLU A 73 0.83 -11.82 20.24
N ALA A 74 1.05 -12.64 19.20
CA ALA A 74 1.57 -13.99 19.35
C ALA A 74 2.95 -14.00 20.03
N ALA A 75 3.87 -13.12 19.59
CA ALA A 75 5.18 -12.97 20.21
C ALA A 75 5.09 -12.56 21.69
N ASN A 76 4.17 -11.65 22.03
CA ASN A 76 3.92 -11.26 23.43
C ASN A 76 3.40 -12.44 24.27
N GLN A 77 2.53 -13.29 23.72
CA GLN A 77 2.06 -14.50 24.42
C GLN A 77 3.19 -15.51 24.63
N TRP A 78 4.05 -15.71 23.63
CA TRP A 78 5.24 -16.56 23.78
C TRP A 78 6.22 -16.02 24.81
N ALA A 79 6.46 -14.71 24.82
CA ALA A 79 7.28 -14.06 25.84
C ALA A 79 6.67 -14.23 27.25
N TYR A 80 5.34 -14.12 27.37
CA TYR A 80 4.65 -14.34 28.64
C TYR A 80 4.75 -15.80 29.11
N TYR A 81 4.62 -16.75 28.19
CA TYR A 81 4.82 -18.18 28.45
C TYR A 81 6.25 -18.45 28.93
N GLN A 82 7.25 -17.87 28.26
CA GLN A 82 8.67 -18.01 28.62
C GLN A 82 8.94 -17.44 30.01
N ALA A 83 8.45 -16.24 30.32
CA ALA A 83 8.61 -15.63 31.64
C ALA A 83 7.96 -16.47 32.76
N LYS A 84 6.83 -17.13 32.49
CA LYS A 84 6.21 -18.09 33.42
C LYS A 84 7.06 -19.35 33.57
N GLY A 85 7.66 -19.83 32.48
CA GLY A 85 8.62 -20.93 32.48
C GLY A 85 9.84 -20.65 33.33
N GLU A 86 10.39 -19.43 33.27
CA GLU A 86 11.51 -19.01 34.12
C GLU A 86 11.12 -18.99 35.60
N LYS A 87 9.94 -18.46 35.94
CA LYS A 87 9.42 -18.48 37.32
C LYS A 87 9.19 -19.90 37.83
N GLN A 88 8.71 -20.80 36.98
CA GLN A 88 8.61 -22.23 37.29
C GLN A 88 9.98 -22.82 37.57
N ASN A 89 10.97 -22.59 36.69
CA ASN A 89 12.32 -23.13 36.85
C ASN A 89 13.00 -22.62 38.13
N LEU A 90 12.79 -21.35 38.49
CA LEU A 90 13.25 -20.78 39.76
C LEU A 90 12.57 -21.42 40.97
N ALA A 91 11.27 -21.70 40.89
CA ALA A 91 10.53 -22.40 41.95
C ALA A 91 11.00 -23.86 42.09
N GLU A 92 11.22 -24.57 40.98
CA GLU A 92 11.75 -25.94 40.98
C GLU A 92 13.18 -25.98 41.55
N LEU A 93 14.04 -25.02 41.19
CA LEU A 93 15.37 -24.86 41.78
C LEU A 93 15.28 -24.58 43.29
N GLY A 94 14.40 -23.68 43.71
CA GLY A 94 14.16 -23.37 45.13
C GLY A 94 13.68 -24.58 45.93
N ALA A 95 12.82 -25.41 45.34
CA ALA A 95 12.37 -26.66 45.95
C ALA A 95 13.52 -27.67 46.12
N GLN A 96 14.36 -27.83 45.09
CA GLN A 96 15.54 -28.70 45.14
C GLN A 96 16.54 -28.22 46.20
N LEU A 97 16.89 -26.92 46.20
CA LEU A 97 17.81 -26.36 47.19
C LEU A 97 17.28 -26.46 48.62
N SER A 98 15.98 -26.27 48.82
CA SER A 98 15.35 -26.47 50.13
C SER A 98 15.43 -27.93 50.55
N ALA A 99 15.23 -28.90 49.66
CA ALA A 99 15.37 -30.32 50.01
C ALA A 99 16.77 -30.71 50.55
N LEU A 100 17.82 -29.94 50.24
CA LEU A 100 19.18 -30.13 50.78
C LEU A 100 19.41 -29.41 52.12
N ALA A 101 18.53 -28.48 52.51
CA ALA A 101 18.71 -27.66 53.71
C ALA A 101 17.98 -28.24 54.93
N PRO A 102 18.64 -28.36 56.10
CA PRO A 102 17.99 -28.88 57.31
C PRO A 102 16.83 -27.99 57.79
N ASN A 103 15.75 -28.61 58.28
CA ASN A 103 14.53 -27.96 58.82
C ASN A 103 13.76 -27.05 57.83
N SER A 104 13.79 -27.35 56.53
CA SER A 104 13.19 -26.48 55.49
C SER A 104 11.99 -27.08 54.75
N ASP A 105 11.34 -28.11 55.31
CA ASP A 105 10.17 -28.81 54.72
C ASP A 105 9.03 -27.86 54.30
N ALA A 106 8.80 -26.80 55.08
CA ALA A 106 7.78 -25.80 54.76
C ALA A 106 8.15 -24.98 53.51
N ALA A 107 9.42 -24.64 53.33
CA ALA A 107 9.91 -23.93 52.16
C ALA A 107 9.87 -24.82 50.91
N GLN A 108 10.28 -26.09 51.04
CA GLN A 108 10.21 -27.08 49.97
C GLN A 108 8.76 -27.25 49.46
N LYS A 109 7.79 -27.45 50.36
CA LYS A 109 6.37 -27.60 49.99
C LYS A 109 5.83 -26.35 49.29
N ARG A 110 6.21 -25.15 49.76
CA ARG A 110 5.80 -23.89 49.14
C ARG A 110 6.33 -23.75 47.72
N PHE A 111 7.63 -24.01 47.51
CA PHE A 111 8.24 -23.94 46.19
C PHE A 111 7.69 -25.00 45.22
N ALA A 112 7.43 -26.22 45.70
CA ALA A 112 6.78 -27.26 44.89
C ALA A 112 5.35 -26.85 44.46
N ALA A 113 4.56 -26.27 45.37
CA ALA A 113 3.22 -25.76 45.05
C ALA A 113 3.26 -24.58 44.06
N ASP A 114 4.23 -23.68 44.20
CA ASP A 114 4.42 -22.56 43.25
C ASP A 114 4.82 -23.08 41.86
N ALA A 115 5.69 -24.09 41.76
CA ALA A 115 6.07 -24.73 40.51
C ALA A 115 4.88 -25.38 39.80
N ASP A 116 4.05 -26.15 40.52
CA ASP A 116 2.84 -26.76 39.96
C ASP A 116 1.82 -25.71 39.51
N ARG A 117 1.64 -24.63 40.29
CA ARG A 117 0.78 -23.51 39.89
C ARG A 117 1.25 -22.89 38.58
N TYR A 118 2.55 -22.62 38.42
CA TYR A 118 3.07 -22.05 37.19
C TYR A 118 2.96 -23.03 36.00
N ARG A 119 3.15 -24.33 36.24
CA ARG A 119 2.95 -25.37 35.22
C ARG A 119 1.51 -25.37 34.69
N GLN A 120 0.51 -25.33 35.58
CA GLN A 120 -0.90 -25.26 35.21
C GLN A 120 -1.27 -23.95 34.49
N GLN A 121 -0.64 -22.83 34.85
CA GLN A 121 -0.87 -21.54 34.18
C GLN A 121 -0.26 -21.45 32.78
N LYS A 122 0.78 -22.23 32.48
CA LYS A 122 1.51 -22.19 31.19
C LYS A 122 0.74 -22.82 30.04
N GLU A 123 0.03 -23.92 30.29
CA GLU A 123 -0.82 -24.63 29.31
C GLU A 123 -1.80 -23.69 28.56
N PRO A 124 -2.66 -22.93 29.24
CA PRO A 124 -3.61 -22.03 28.55
C PRO A 124 -2.91 -20.87 27.84
N ILE A 125 -1.72 -20.44 28.29
CA ILE A 125 -0.95 -19.38 27.61
C ILE A 125 -0.36 -19.93 26.31
N ARG A 126 0.18 -21.15 26.35
CA ARG A 126 0.70 -21.83 25.17
C ARG A 126 -0.40 -22.06 24.13
N ALA A 127 -1.56 -22.57 24.55
CA ALA A 127 -2.70 -22.77 23.66
C ALA A 127 -3.16 -21.48 22.99
N LYS A 128 -3.13 -20.33 23.71
CA LYS A 128 -3.41 -19.02 23.13
C LYS A 128 -2.34 -18.57 22.13
N ALA A 129 -1.06 -18.78 22.43
CA ALA A 129 0.04 -18.45 21.52
C ALA A 129 -0.05 -19.26 20.21
N GLU A 130 -0.25 -20.58 20.32
CA GLU A 130 -0.39 -21.48 19.15
C GLU A 130 -1.64 -21.14 18.33
N ALA A 131 -2.75 -20.77 18.99
CA ALA A 131 -3.95 -20.32 18.28
C ALA A 131 -3.71 -19.03 17.50
N LEU A 132 -2.99 -18.05 18.07
CA LEU A 132 -2.64 -16.81 17.40
C LEU A 132 -1.67 -17.05 16.23
N GLU A 133 -0.67 -17.91 16.39
CA GLU A 133 0.24 -18.31 15.30
C GLU A 133 -0.53 -18.92 14.12
N LYS A 134 -1.48 -19.81 14.39
CA LYS A 134 -2.28 -20.43 13.35
C LYS A 134 -3.16 -19.43 12.59
N ILE A 135 -3.62 -18.37 13.27
CA ILE A 135 -4.37 -17.28 12.62
C ILE A 135 -3.41 -16.42 11.78
N VAL A 136 -2.24 -16.08 12.32
CA VAL A 136 -1.20 -15.34 11.61
C VAL A 136 -0.77 -16.06 10.33
N GLU A 137 -0.58 -17.37 10.38
CA GLU A 137 -0.15 -18.16 9.22
C GLU A 137 -1.23 -18.22 8.13
N GLN A 138 -2.50 -18.28 8.51
CA GLN A 138 -3.63 -18.16 7.59
C GLN A 138 -3.72 -16.75 6.97
N ASP A 139 -3.57 -15.70 7.78
CA ASP A 139 -3.62 -14.31 7.32
C ASP A 139 -2.43 -13.95 6.41
N ASP A 140 -1.23 -14.45 6.71
CA ASP A 140 -0.05 -14.30 5.85
C ASP A 140 -0.27 -14.96 4.48
N ALA A 141 -0.81 -16.18 4.45
CA ALA A 141 -1.09 -16.89 3.19
C ALA A 141 -2.14 -16.15 2.33
N LEU A 142 -3.16 -15.57 2.96
CA LEU A 142 -4.16 -14.74 2.28
C LEU A 142 -3.55 -13.42 1.77
N SER A 143 -2.69 -12.79 2.56
CA SER A 143 -2.01 -11.54 2.20
C SER A 143 -1.09 -11.72 1.00
N GLU A 144 -0.31 -12.80 0.95
CA GLU A 144 0.58 -13.16 -0.17
C GLU A 144 -0.21 -13.30 -1.49
N HIS A 145 -1.40 -13.90 -1.45
CA HIS A 145 -2.26 -14.04 -2.62
C HIS A 145 -2.77 -12.68 -3.13
N VAL A 146 -3.15 -11.77 -2.23
CA VAL A 146 -3.66 -10.43 -2.58
C VAL A 146 -2.55 -9.51 -3.11
N LEU A 147 -1.31 -9.67 -2.61
CA LEU A 147 -0.17 -8.85 -3.02
C LEU A 147 0.28 -9.07 -4.48
N HIS A 148 0.03 -10.24 -5.07
CA HIS A 148 0.42 -10.53 -6.46
C HIS A 148 -0.30 -9.64 -7.50
N GLY A 149 -1.55 -9.23 -7.23
CA GLY A 149 -2.30 -8.35 -8.13
C GLY A 149 -1.77 -6.91 -8.16
N HIS A 150 -1.23 -6.43 -7.03
CA HIS A 150 -0.84 -5.03 -6.83
C HIS A 150 0.23 -4.55 -7.82
N HIS A 151 1.19 -5.41 -8.16
CA HIS A 151 2.30 -5.03 -9.04
C HIS A 151 1.82 -4.65 -10.45
N ARG A 152 0.75 -5.28 -10.93
CA ARG A 152 0.21 -5.06 -12.29
C ARG A 152 -0.55 -3.74 -12.39
N TRP A 153 -1.23 -3.33 -11.33
CA TRP A 153 -1.92 -2.03 -11.25
C TRP A 153 -0.95 -0.84 -11.22
N ALA A 154 0.17 -0.98 -10.50
CA ALA A 154 1.22 0.04 -10.46
C ALA A 154 1.90 0.22 -11.84
N GLN A 155 2.20 -0.89 -12.52
CA GLN A 155 2.76 -0.86 -13.88
C GLN A 155 1.81 -0.20 -14.89
N ALA A 156 0.50 -0.49 -14.82
CA ALA A 156 -0.49 0.14 -15.70
C ALA A 156 -0.58 1.66 -15.48
N THR A 157 -0.58 2.10 -14.21
CA THR A 157 -0.68 3.53 -13.85
C THR A 157 0.52 4.33 -14.36
N THR A 158 1.74 3.81 -14.18
CA THR A 158 2.98 4.46 -14.65
C THR A 158 3.04 4.58 -16.17
N LEU A 159 2.60 3.55 -16.90
CA LEU A 159 2.53 3.60 -18.36
C LEU A 159 1.55 4.65 -18.88
N ILE A 160 0.40 4.84 -18.21
CA ILE A 160 -0.53 5.92 -18.57
C ILE A 160 0.10 7.30 -18.35
N GLN A 161 0.82 7.50 -17.23
CA GLN A 161 1.51 8.77 -16.98
C GLN A 161 2.58 9.07 -18.04
N ILE A 162 3.34 8.05 -18.47
CA ILE A 162 4.31 8.17 -19.56
C ILE A 162 3.59 8.57 -20.86
N SER A 163 2.44 7.96 -21.18
CA SER A 163 1.65 8.31 -22.36
C SER A 163 1.14 9.76 -22.32
N ILE A 164 0.66 10.25 -21.17
CA ILE A 164 0.26 11.65 -20.99
C ILE A 164 1.44 12.60 -21.23
N ALA A 165 2.62 12.29 -20.66
CA ALA A 165 3.83 13.08 -20.87
C ALA A 165 4.26 13.12 -22.34
N LEU A 166 4.24 11.97 -23.05
CA LEU A 166 4.52 11.93 -24.49
C LEU A 166 3.49 12.73 -25.29
N THR A 167 2.22 12.71 -24.89
CA THR A 167 1.15 13.51 -25.53
C THR A 167 1.43 15.01 -25.38
N ALA A 168 1.84 15.47 -24.20
CA ALA A 168 2.23 16.87 -23.98
C ALA A 168 3.48 17.28 -24.80
N ILE A 169 4.51 16.41 -24.85
CA ILE A 169 5.72 16.67 -25.66
C ILE A 169 5.38 16.72 -27.16
N THR A 170 4.48 15.86 -27.61
CA THR A 170 4.02 15.82 -29.01
C THR A 170 3.27 17.09 -29.39
N LEU A 171 2.48 17.64 -28.46
CA LEU A 171 1.79 18.92 -28.65
C LEU A 171 2.80 20.06 -28.88
N LEU A 172 3.86 20.14 -28.07
CA LEU A 172 4.90 21.19 -28.18
C LEU A 172 5.80 21.03 -29.41
N THR A 173 6.16 19.79 -29.76
CA THR A 173 7.11 19.50 -30.84
C THR A 173 6.46 19.32 -32.21
N ARG A 174 5.12 19.20 -32.28
CA ARG A 174 4.33 18.88 -33.49
C ARG A 174 4.85 17.69 -34.31
N ARG A 175 5.59 16.77 -33.69
CA ARG A 175 6.27 15.66 -34.39
C ARG A 175 5.37 14.43 -34.46
N ARG A 176 4.87 14.09 -35.66
CA ARG A 176 3.88 13.01 -35.88
C ARG A 176 4.33 11.61 -35.43
N TRP A 177 5.64 11.31 -35.43
CA TRP A 177 6.13 10.00 -34.93
C TRP A 177 5.93 9.86 -33.41
N LEU A 178 6.06 10.95 -32.65
CA LEU A 178 5.81 10.94 -31.20
C LEU A 178 4.34 10.68 -30.85
N LEU A 179 3.42 11.09 -31.73
CA LEU A 179 2.00 10.78 -31.59
C LEU A 179 1.75 9.26 -31.66
N ASN A 180 2.34 8.59 -32.65
CA ASN A 180 2.18 7.14 -32.81
C ASN A 180 2.79 6.38 -31.61
N THR A 181 3.94 6.85 -31.10
CA THR A 181 4.54 6.30 -29.88
C THR A 181 3.65 6.52 -28.67
N SER A 182 3.07 7.71 -28.49
CA SER A 182 2.14 8.00 -27.38
C SER A 182 0.92 7.08 -27.38
N VAL A 183 0.28 6.92 -28.55
CA VAL A 183 -0.88 6.04 -28.73
C VAL A 183 -0.50 4.58 -28.49
N GLY A 184 0.67 4.14 -28.97
CA GLY A 184 1.17 2.79 -28.71
C GLY A 184 1.36 2.52 -27.21
N VAL A 185 1.97 3.46 -26.47
CA VAL A 185 2.14 3.36 -25.02
C VAL A 185 0.80 3.40 -24.29
N ALA A 186 -0.16 4.22 -24.75
CA ALA A 186 -1.52 4.25 -24.20
C ALA A 186 -2.23 2.90 -24.32
N ILE A 187 -2.19 2.29 -25.52
CA ILE A 187 -2.83 0.99 -25.77
C ILE A 187 -2.21 -0.10 -24.90
N VAL A 188 -0.88 -0.12 -24.77
CA VAL A 188 -0.19 -1.09 -23.90
C VAL A 188 -0.56 -0.86 -22.44
N GLY A 189 -0.62 0.39 -21.97
CA GLY A 189 -1.04 0.73 -20.60
C GLY A 189 -2.48 0.30 -20.30
N VAL A 190 -3.42 0.59 -21.20
CA VAL A 190 -4.83 0.16 -21.09
C VAL A 190 -4.94 -1.37 -21.12
N GLY A 191 -4.19 -2.04 -22.01
CA GLY A 191 -4.17 -3.49 -22.11
C GLY A 191 -3.64 -4.18 -20.85
N LEU A 192 -2.58 -3.63 -20.25
CA LEU A 192 -2.05 -4.14 -18.97
C LEU A 192 -3.03 -3.90 -17.81
N GLY A 193 -3.71 -2.75 -17.78
CA GLY A 193 -4.79 -2.48 -16.81
C GLY A 193 -5.97 -3.44 -16.96
N ALA A 194 -6.40 -3.72 -18.19
CA ALA A 194 -7.45 -4.71 -18.45
C ALA A 194 -7.03 -6.13 -18.04
N LEU A 195 -5.79 -6.54 -18.34
CA LEU A 195 -5.26 -7.83 -17.92
C LEU A 195 -5.12 -7.93 -16.39
N ALA A 196 -4.83 -6.84 -15.69
CA ALA A 196 -4.84 -6.78 -14.24
C ALA A 196 -6.26 -6.90 -13.66
N PHE A 197 -7.27 -6.35 -14.34
CA PHE A 197 -8.68 -6.46 -13.96
C PHE A 197 -9.27 -7.86 -14.15
N PHE A 198 -8.91 -8.56 -15.24
CA PHE A 198 -9.45 -9.88 -15.56
C PHE A 198 -8.61 -11.07 -15.08
N GLY A 199 -7.34 -10.85 -14.71
CA GLY A 199 -6.41 -11.91 -14.32
C GLY A 199 -5.89 -11.79 -12.89
N GLY A 200 -6.58 -11.05 -12.03
CA GLY A 200 -6.35 -10.96 -10.59
C GLY A 200 -7.40 -11.70 -9.79
#